data_AF-A0A6J3HFU1-F1
#
_entry.id   AF-A0A6J3HFU1-F1
#
_cell.length_a   1.000
_cell.length_b   1.000
_cell.length_c   1.000
_cell.angle_alpha   90.00
_cell.angle_beta   90.00
_cell.angle_gamma   90.00
#
_symmetry.space_group_name_H-M   'P 1'
#
loop_
_entity.id
_entity.type
_entity.pdbx_description
1 polymer ?
#
loop_
_entity_poly.entity_id
_entity_poly.type
_entity_poly.pdbx_seq_one_letter_code
_entity_poly.pdbx_strand_id
1 'polypeptide(L)'
;MLRVASSSLGMGPQHAMQTAERLYTQGYISYPRTETTHYPENFDLKGALRQQANHPYWADMVKRLLAEGINRPRKGHDAGDHPPITPMRSATEAELGGDAWRLYEYITRHFIATVSHDCKYLQSTISFRIGPELFTCSGKTVLSPGFTEIMPWQSVPLEESLPTCQRGDTFTVSEVKMLEKQTSPPDYLTEAELITLMEKHGIGTDASIPVHINNICQRHYVTVETGRRLKPTNLGIVLVHGYYKIDAELVLPTIRSAVEKQLNLIAQGKADYRQVLGHTLDVFKRKFHYFVDSIAGMDELMEVSFSPLAAT
;
A
#
# COMPACT_ATOMS: atom_id res chain seq x y z
N MET A 1 -6.31 -1.41 0.78
CA MET A 1 -6.54 -2.87 0.56
C MET A 1 -5.38 -3.55 -0.16
N LEU A 2 -5.11 -3.22 -1.43
CA LEU A 2 -4.15 -3.95 -2.29
C LEU A 2 -2.74 -4.09 -1.68
N ARG A 3 -2.19 -3.02 -1.11
CA ARG A 3 -0.87 -3.03 -0.46
C ARG A 3 -0.75 -4.10 0.62
N VAL A 4 -1.77 -4.22 1.48
CA VAL A 4 -1.80 -5.19 2.58
C VAL A 4 -2.08 -6.61 2.07
N ALA A 5 -2.95 -6.75 1.05
CA ALA A 5 -3.17 -8.04 0.42
C ALA A 5 -1.86 -8.61 -0.16
N SER A 6 -1.02 -7.76 -0.77
CA SER A 6 0.31 -8.15 -1.22
C SER A 6 1.27 -8.46 -0.06
N SER A 7 1.51 -7.49 0.83
CA SER A 7 2.58 -7.60 1.83
C SER A 7 2.27 -8.59 2.96
N SER A 8 1.00 -8.72 3.36
CA SER A 8 0.58 -9.55 4.49
C SER A 8 -0.13 -10.82 4.07
N LEU A 9 -0.89 -10.79 2.96
CA LEU A 9 -1.65 -11.97 2.49
C LEU A 9 -1.02 -12.66 1.29
N GLY A 10 0.09 -12.15 0.74
CA GLY A 10 0.77 -12.76 -0.38
C GLY A 10 -0.05 -12.79 -1.69
N MET A 11 -1.13 -12.01 -1.78
CA MET A 11 -1.99 -11.92 -2.95
C MET A 11 -1.50 -10.82 -3.90
N GLY A 12 -1.21 -11.16 -5.14
CA GLY A 12 -0.89 -10.17 -6.17
C GLY A 12 -2.07 -9.18 -6.38
N PRO A 13 -1.83 -7.94 -6.82
CA PRO A 13 -2.87 -6.90 -6.88
C PRO A 13 -4.12 -7.30 -7.67
N GLN A 14 -3.94 -7.98 -8.81
CA GLN A 14 -5.05 -8.45 -9.64
C GLN A 14 -5.87 -9.55 -8.95
N HIS A 15 -5.19 -10.51 -8.31
CA HIS A 15 -5.84 -11.57 -7.55
C HIS A 15 -6.63 -11.02 -6.35
N ALA A 16 -6.05 -10.05 -5.64
CA ALA A 16 -6.72 -9.37 -4.54
C ALA A 16 -7.97 -8.61 -5.01
N MET A 17 -7.90 -7.89 -6.15
CA MET A 17 -9.05 -7.17 -6.70
C MET A 17 -10.16 -8.12 -7.15
N GLN A 18 -9.84 -9.21 -7.85
CA GLN A 18 -10.83 -10.23 -8.26
C GLN A 18 -11.50 -10.90 -7.06
N THR A 19 -10.72 -11.17 -6.00
CA THR A 19 -11.25 -11.73 -4.75
C THR A 19 -12.19 -10.74 -4.06
N ALA A 20 -11.82 -9.45 -4.01
CA ALA A 20 -12.67 -8.40 -3.46
C ALA A 20 -13.96 -8.20 -4.27
N GLU A 21 -13.88 -8.22 -5.60
CA GLU A 21 -15.05 -8.14 -6.48
C GLU A 21 -16.01 -9.30 -6.23
N ARG A 22 -15.50 -10.53 -6.06
CA ARG A 22 -16.32 -11.69 -5.70
C ARG A 22 -17.02 -11.50 -4.35
N LEU A 23 -16.31 -10.99 -3.34
CA LEU A 23 -16.90 -10.67 -2.03
C LEU A 23 -18.00 -9.62 -2.16
N TYR A 24 -17.81 -8.60 -2.99
CA TYR A 24 -18.81 -7.58 -3.29
C TYR A 24 -20.04 -8.16 -4.01
N THR A 25 -19.85 -8.95 -5.07
CA THR A 25 -20.95 -9.59 -5.81
C THR A 25 -21.79 -10.50 -4.92
N GLN A 26 -21.17 -11.14 -3.92
CA GLN A 26 -21.86 -11.98 -2.94
C GLN A 26 -22.48 -11.18 -1.78
N GLY A 27 -22.29 -9.85 -1.73
CA GLY A 27 -22.85 -8.96 -0.71
C GLY A 27 -22.09 -8.92 0.62
N TYR A 28 -20.85 -9.44 0.68
CA TYR A 28 -20.06 -9.45 1.91
C TYR A 28 -19.37 -8.12 2.19
N ILE A 29 -18.98 -7.37 1.17
CA ILE A 29 -18.31 -6.07 1.30
C ILE A 29 -18.94 -5.01 0.38
N SER A 30 -18.71 -3.73 0.68
CA SER A 30 -19.02 -2.63 -0.24
C SER A 30 -18.12 -2.66 -1.49
N TYR A 31 -18.43 -1.84 -2.49
CA TYR A 31 -17.73 -1.85 -3.76
C TYR A 31 -16.21 -1.59 -3.57
N PRO A 32 -15.31 -2.49 -4.05
CA PRO A 32 -13.91 -2.49 -3.66
C PRO A 32 -13.02 -1.55 -4.49
N ARG A 33 -13.60 -0.81 -5.43
CA ARG A 33 -12.92 0.17 -6.27
C ARG A 33 -13.36 1.57 -5.85
N THR A 34 -12.66 2.10 -4.85
CA THR A 34 -12.91 3.44 -4.32
C THR A 34 -11.62 4.09 -3.83
N GLU A 35 -11.54 5.40 -4.00
CA GLU A 35 -10.46 6.25 -3.46
C GLU A 35 -10.87 6.92 -2.13
N THR A 36 -12.14 6.78 -1.73
CA THR A 36 -12.67 7.36 -0.50
C THR A 36 -12.19 6.62 0.75
N THR A 37 -11.74 7.41 1.72
CA THR A 37 -11.31 6.97 3.05
C THR A 37 -12.13 7.60 4.18
N HIS A 38 -13.19 8.35 3.84
CA HIS A 38 -14.13 8.96 4.77
C HIS A 38 -15.49 8.25 4.73
N TYR A 39 -16.00 7.81 5.87
CA TYR A 39 -17.38 7.33 5.96
C TYR A 39 -18.37 8.49 5.78
N PRO A 40 -19.40 8.35 4.94
CA PRO A 40 -20.42 9.39 4.83
C PRO A 40 -21.26 9.45 6.10
N GLU A 41 -21.74 10.64 6.45
CA GLU A 41 -22.44 10.90 7.72
C GLU A 41 -23.76 10.10 7.87
N ASN A 42 -24.32 9.60 6.76
CA ASN A 42 -25.52 8.76 6.75
C ASN A 42 -25.24 7.24 6.86
N PHE A 43 -23.98 6.80 6.91
CA PHE A 43 -23.64 5.39 6.99
C PHE A 43 -23.87 4.85 8.42
N ASP A 44 -24.68 3.79 8.56
CA ASP A 44 -24.93 3.13 9.85
C ASP A 44 -23.75 2.23 10.26
N LEU A 45 -22.69 2.86 10.79
CA LEU A 45 -21.50 2.18 11.32
C LEU A 45 -21.86 1.18 12.42
N LYS A 46 -22.85 1.51 13.26
CA LYS A 46 -23.26 0.64 14.37
C LYS A 46 -23.98 -0.60 13.84
N GLY A 47 -24.79 -0.46 12.80
CA GLY A 47 -25.41 -1.57 12.06
C GLY A 47 -24.37 -2.52 11.48
N ALA A 48 -23.40 -2.00 10.72
CA ALA A 48 -22.32 -2.81 10.15
C ALA A 48 -21.50 -3.52 11.25
N LEU A 49 -21.18 -2.83 12.35
CA LEU A 49 -20.47 -3.41 13.50
C LEU A 49 -21.28 -4.52 14.19
N ARG A 50 -22.59 -4.33 14.38
CA ARG A 50 -23.47 -5.34 15.02
C ARG A 50 -23.49 -6.66 14.27
N GLN A 51 -23.42 -6.65 12.94
CA GLN A 51 -23.37 -7.89 12.16
C GLN A 51 -22.17 -8.76 12.53
N GLN A 52 -21.07 -8.15 13.00
CA GLN A 52 -19.83 -8.83 13.35
C GLN A 52 -19.79 -9.36 14.79
N ALA A 53 -20.83 -9.09 15.60
CA ALA A 53 -20.83 -9.37 17.05
C ALA A 53 -20.84 -10.86 17.43
N ASN A 54 -21.07 -11.76 16.48
CA ASN A 54 -21.20 -13.19 16.73
C ASN A 54 -20.03 -14.03 16.18
N HIS A 55 -19.06 -13.43 15.48
CA HIS A 55 -17.92 -14.19 14.96
C HIS A 55 -16.91 -14.51 16.08
N PRO A 56 -16.46 -15.77 16.24
CA PRO A 56 -15.61 -16.17 17.38
C PRO A 56 -14.33 -15.36 17.56
N TYR A 57 -13.73 -14.86 16.48
CA TYR A 57 -12.45 -14.15 16.53
C TYR A 57 -12.54 -12.74 17.15
N TRP A 58 -13.71 -12.11 17.15
CA TRP A 58 -13.85 -10.71 17.57
C TRP A 58 -15.17 -10.39 18.28
N ALA A 59 -16.03 -11.39 18.52
CA ALA A 59 -17.33 -11.22 19.17
C ALA A 59 -17.23 -10.43 20.48
N ASP A 60 -16.30 -10.79 21.36
CA ASP A 60 -16.16 -10.15 22.67
C ASP A 60 -15.78 -8.68 22.56
N MET A 61 -14.80 -8.36 21.72
CA MET A 61 -14.39 -6.97 21.47
C MET A 61 -15.52 -6.16 20.84
N VAL A 62 -16.21 -6.70 19.85
CA VAL A 62 -17.34 -6.02 19.19
C VAL A 62 -18.48 -5.76 20.18
N LYS A 63 -18.82 -6.73 21.04
CA LYS A 63 -19.84 -6.57 22.08
C LYS A 63 -19.45 -5.49 23.10
N ARG A 64 -18.20 -5.46 23.55
CA ARG A 64 -17.69 -4.41 24.44
C ARG A 64 -17.77 -3.04 23.77
N LEU A 65 -17.28 -2.91 22.54
CA LEU A 65 -17.30 -1.65 21.79
C LEU A 65 -18.73 -1.13 21.54
N LEU A 66 -19.70 -2.02 21.31
CA LEU A 66 -21.11 -1.66 21.15
C LEU A 66 -21.75 -1.17 22.47
N ALA A 67 -21.29 -1.69 23.61
CA ALA A 67 -21.76 -1.32 24.95
C ALA A 67 -21.13 -0.01 25.44
N GLU A 68 -19.81 0.15 25.25
CA GLU A 68 -19.06 1.37 25.58
C GLU A 68 -19.43 2.55 24.67
N GLY A 69 -19.81 2.24 23.43
CA GLY A 69 -20.07 3.21 22.37
C GLY A 69 -18.93 3.25 21.36
N ILE A 70 -19.28 3.24 20.08
CA ILE A 70 -18.27 3.29 19.00
C ILE A 70 -17.53 4.63 19.03
N ASN A 71 -16.23 4.60 18.76
CA ASN A 71 -15.47 5.83 18.53
C ASN A 71 -15.82 6.41 17.16
N ARG A 72 -15.81 7.74 17.02
CA ARG A 72 -16.01 8.35 15.70
C ARG A 72 -14.79 8.02 14.83
N PRO A 73 -14.98 7.43 13.64
CA PRO A 73 -13.86 7.15 12.77
C PRO A 73 -13.15 8.44 12.35
N ARG A 74 -11.83 8.36 12.17
CA ARG A 74 -11.02 9.51 11.76
C ARG A 74 -11.54 10.08 10.43
N LYS A 75 -11.62 11.40 10.34
CA LYS A 75 -11.99 12.08 9.09
C LYS A 75 -10.92 11.78 8.02
N GLY A 76 -11.36 11.16 6.92
CA GLY A 76 -10.53 10.85 5.75
C GLY A 76 -10.78 11.82 4.59
N HIS A 77 -10.44 11.36 3.39
CA HIS A 77 -10.77 12.02 2.12
C HIS A 77 -12.05 11.40 1.55
N ASP A 78 -12.95 12.24 1.06
CA ASP A 78 -14.14 11.84 0.30
C ASP A 78 -13.91 12.19 -1.17
N ALA A 79 -13.80 11.17 -2.02
CA ALA A 79 -13.61 11.32 -3.46
C ALA A 79 -14.95 11.49 -4.20
N GLY A 80 -16.09 11.33 -3.51
CA GLY A 80 -17.43 11.44 -4.11
C GLY A 80 -17.83 10.23 -4.96
N ASP A 81 -17.15 9.10 -4.81
CA ASP A 81 -17.39 7.84 -5.53
C ASP A 81 -18.26 6.87 -4.72
N HIS A 82 -17.67 6.13 -3.77
CA HIS A 82 -18.31 5.13 -2.93
C HIS A 82 -17.80 5.25 -1.49
N PRO A 83 -18.51 4.73 -0.48
CA PRO A 83 -17.97 4.67 0.88
C PRO A 83 -16.71 3.79 0.96
N PRO A 84 -15.89 3.92 2.02
CA PRO A 84 -14.75 3.04 2.24
C PRO A 84 -15.15 1.55 2.19
N ILE A 85 -14.20 0.70 1.79
CA ILE A 85 -14.40 -0.75 1.70
C ILE A 85 -14.76 -1.31 3.08
N THR A 86 -16.01 -1.75 3.24
CA THR A 86 -16.60 -2.11 4.53
C THR A 86 -17.28 -3.48 4.48
N PRO A 87 -17.29 -4.25 5.58
CA PRO A 87 -18.10 -5.46 5.67
C PRO A 87 -19.59 -5.10 5.72
N MET A 88 -20.38 -5.69 4.83
CA MET A 88 -21.82 -5.44 4.69
C MET A 88 -22.69 -6.62 5.13
N ARG A 89 -22.07 -7.79 5.33
CA ARG A 89 -22.66 -9.01 5.88
C ARG A 89 -21.61 -9.75 6.72
N SER A 90 -22.04 -10.44 7.78
CA SER A 90 -21.20 -11.41 8.51
C SER A 90 -20.82 -12.57 7.60
N ALA A 91 -19.64 -13.16 7.82
CA ALA A 91 -19.22 -14.38 7.13
C ALA A 91 -18.42 -15.27 8.08
N THR A 92 -18.28 -16.54 7.71
CA THR A 92 -17.36 -17.47 8.36
C THR A 92 -16.34 -18.02 7.37
N GLU A 93 -15.23 -18.56 7.90
CA GLU A 93 -14.23 -19.22 7.07
C GLU A 93 -14.79 -20.41 6.29
N ALA A 94 -15.74 -21.15 6.88
CA ALA A 94 -16.41 -22.27 6.23
C ALA A 94 -17.24 -21.84 5.00
N GLU A 95 -17.81 -20.63 5.01
CA GLU A 95 -18.60 -20.10 3.90
C GLU A 95 -17.73 -19.54 2.77
N LEU A 96 -16.66 -18.82 3.10
CA LEU A 96 -15.83 -18.11 2.14
C LEU A 96 -14.66 -18.94 1.62
N GLY A 97 -13.99 -19.68 2.50
CA GLY A 97 -12.79 -20.48 2.23
C GLY A 97 -11.57 -19.65 1.80
N GLY A 98 -10.38 -20.21 2.03
CA GLY A 98 -9.10 -19.80 1.44
C GLY A 98 -8.87 -18.28 1.37
N ASP A 99 -8.56 -17.77 0.18
CA ASP A 99 -8.23 -16.36 -0.03
C ASP A 99 -9.40 -15.40 0.17
N ALA A 100 -10.64 -15.83 -0.08
CA ALA A 100 -11.80 -14.99 0.16
C ALA A 100 -11.95 -14.69 1.66
N TRP A 101 -11.80 -15.72 2.51
CA TRP A 101 -11.82 -15.54 3.96
C TRP A 101 -10.67 -14.64 4.43
N ARG A 102 -9.43 -14.91 4.01
CA ARG A 102 -8.25 -14.13 4.43
C ARG A 102 -8.38 -12.64 4.12
N LEU A 103 -8.91 -12.29 2.95
CA LEU A 103 -9.15 -10.90 2.58
C LEU A 103 -10.34 -10.29 3.35
N TYR A 104 -11.44 -11.02 3.47
CA TYR A 104 -12.62 -10.59 4.24
C TYR A 104 -12.30 -10.35 5.72
N GLU A 105 -11.53 -11.25 6.34
CA GLU A 105 -11.06 -11.13 7.71
C GLU A 105 -10.26 -9.84 7.90
N TYR A 106 -9.32 -9.54 7.00
CA TYR A 106 -8.57 -8.28 7.05
C TYR A 106 -9.49 -7.06 6.92
N ILE A 107 -10.40 -7.04 5.95
CA ILE A 107 -11.34 -5.93 5.74
C ILE A 107 -12.19 -5.72 7.01
N THR A 108 -12.66 -6.81 7.62
CA THR A 108 -13.51 -6.77 8.81
C THR A 108 -12.74 -6.28 10.04
N ARG A 109 -11.54 -6.81 10.29
CA ARG A 109 -10.66 -6.36 11.38
C ARG A 109 -10.27 -4.90 11.21
N HIS A 110 -9.97 -4.47 9.99
CA HIS A 110 -9.64 -3.08 9.68
C HIS A 110 -10.84 -2.17 9.93
N PHE A 111 -12.04 -2.55 9.48
CA PHE A 111 -13.27 -1.79 9.78
C PHE A 111 -13.50 -1.63 11.28
N ILE A 112 -13.45 -2.73 12.05
CA ILE A 112 -13.62 -2.69 13.52
C ILE A 112 -12.57 -1.75 14.15
N ALA A 113 -11.32 -1.81 13.69
CA ALA A 113 -10.27 -0.91 14.14
C ALA A 113 -10.61 0.58 13.88
N THR A 114 -11.17 0.91 12.71
CA THR A 114 -11.52 2.30 12.38
C THR A 114 -12.60 2.92 13.28
N VAL A 115 -13.44 2.09 13.91
CA VAL A 115 -14.48 2.52 14.86
C VAL A 115 -14.11 2.24 16.33
N SER A 116 -12.89 1.76 16.56
CA SER A 116 -12.31 1.54 17.90
C SER A 116 -11.56 2.78 18.41
N HIS A 117 -11.20 2.77 19.69
CA HIS A 117 -10.33 3.80 20.27
C HIS A 117 -8.86 3.61 19.85
N ASP A 118 -8.10 4.70 19.86
CA ASP A 118 -6.66 4.68 19.61
C ASP A 118 -5.91 3.86 20.68
N CYS A 119 -4.80 3.24 20.27
CA CYS A 119 -3.84 2.68 21.21
C CYS A 119 -3.18 3.81 22.02
N LYS A 120 -3.21 3.71 23.35
CA LYS A 120 -2.55 4.64 24.26
C LYS A 120 -1.35 3.97 24.89
N TYR A 121 -0.18 4.59 24.80
CA TYR A 121 1.05 4.11 25.40
C TYR A 121 1.86 5.27 25.99
N LEU A 122 2.68 4.96 26.98
CA LEU A 122 3.66 5.88 27.56
C LEU A 122 4.99 5.70 26.82
N GLN A 123 5.56 6.80 26.32
CA GLN A 123 6.92 6.86 25.81
C GLN A 123 7.81 7.47 26.90
N SER A 124 8.77 6.70 27.38
CA SER A 124 9.76 7.14 28.38
C SER A 124 11.13 7.27 27.71
N THR A 125 11.90 8.27 28.11
CA THR A 125 13.27 8.51 27.63
C THR A 125 14.15 8.95 28.79
N ILE A 126 15.31 8.30 28.94
CA ILE A 126 16.34 8.68 29.91
C ILE A 126 17.57 9.13 29.14
N SER A 127 18.09 10.31 29.48
CA SER A 127 19.31 10.87 28.89
C SER A 127 20.47 10.71 29.85
N PHE A 128 21.57 10.12 29.37
CA PHE A 128 22.81 9.92 30.11
C PHE A 128 23.91 10.81 29.55
N ARG A 129 24.82 11.22 30.43
CA ARG A 129 26.04 11.92 30.04
C ARG A 129 27.25 11.09 30.47
N ILE A 130 28.10 10.73 29.52
CA ILE A 130 29.35 9.99 29.76
C ILE A 130 30.49 10.86 29.23
N GLY A 131 31.22 11.52 30.12
CA GLY A 131 32.18 12.56 29.73
C GLY A 131 31.47 13.72 29.00
N PRO A 132 31.92 14.11 27.80
CA PRO A 132 31.25 15.14 27.00
C PRO A 132 30.05 14.61 26.19
N GLU A 133 29.93 13.30 26.02
CA GLU A 133 28.96 12.68 25.10
C GLU A 133 27.59 12.45 25.75
N LEU A 134 26.53 12.52 24.94
CA LEU A 134 25.15 12.26 25.34
C LEU A 134 24.64 10.95 24.74
N PHE A 135 24.00 10.15 25.59
CA PHE A 135 23.35 8.89 25.21
C PHE A 135 21.89 8.93 25.65
N THR A 136 21.03 8.17 24.97
CA THR A 136 19.63 8.02 25.38
C THR A 136 19.23 6.56 25.36
N CYS A 137 18.36 6.18 26.28
CA CYS A 137 17.53 4.98 26.14
C CYS A 137 16.06 5.41 26.13
N SER A 138 15.26 4.69 25.37
CA SER A 138 13.83 4.95 25.24
C SER A 138 13.06 3.64 25.37
N GLY A 139 11.88 3.69 25.97
CA GLY A 139 11.03 2.51 26.18
C GLY A 139 9.55 2.87 26.10
N LYS A 140 8.73 1.89 25.70
CA LYS A 140 7.27 2.05 25.59
C LYS A 140 6.51 1.13 26.54
N THR A 141 5.43 1.65 27.11
CA THR A 141 4.50 0.86 27.95
C THR A 141 3.06 1.09 27.50
N VAL A 142 2.36 0.03 27.09
CA VAL A 142 0.96 0.12 26.66
C VAL A 142 0.07 0.40 27.87
N LEU A 143 -0.75 1.45 27.76
CA LEU A 143 -1.77 1.81 28.76
C LEU A 143 -3.16 1.28 28.37
N SER A 144 -3.47 1.34 27.07
CA SER A 144 -4.68 0.76 26.49
C SER A 144 -4.37 0.27 25.07
N PRO A 145 -4.65 -1.01 24.74
CA PRO A 145 -4.39 -1.53 23.40
C PRO A 145 -5.21 -0.82 22.30
N GLY A 146 -6.41 -0.36 22.61
CA GLY A 146 -7.34 0.22 21.64
C GLY A 146 -7.53 -0.71 20.42
N PHE A 147 -7.49 -0.14 19.22
CA PHE A 147 -7.65 -0.90 17.97
C PHE A 147 -6.59 -2.00 17.75
N THR A 148 -5.44 -1.95 18.44
CA THR A 148 -4.41 -2.99 18.28
C THR A 148 -4.81 -4.34 18.85
N GLU A 149 -5.89 -4.41 19.65
CA GLU A 149 -6.49 -5.68 20.07
C GLU A 149 -7.04 -6.47 18.86
N ILE A 150 -7.74 -5.80 17.92
CA ILE A 150 -8.28 -6.44 16.71
C ILE A 150 -7.23 -6.58 15.58
N MET A 151 -6.20 -5.72 15.61
CA MET A 151 -5.08 -5.70 14.67
C MET A 151 -3.74 -5.92 15.40
N PRO A 152 -3.46 -7.14 15.90
CA PRO A 152 -2.30 -7.42 16.75
C PRO A 152 -0.95 -7.19 16.05
N TRP A 153 -0.88 -7.30 14.72
CA TRP A 153 0.34 -6.96 13.96
C TRP A 153 0.68 -5.45 13.98
N GLN A 154 -0.17 -4.60 14.55
CA GLN A 154 0.12 -3.19 14.83
C GLN A 154 0.34 -2.90 16.32
N SER A 155 0.39 -3.93 17.18
CA SER A 155 0.61 -3.75 18.61
C SER A 155 1.99 -3.13 18.90
N VAL A 156 2.06 -2.27 19.92
CA VAL A 156 3.35 -1.81 20.45
C VAL A 156 4.11 -3.03 21.00
N PRO A 157 5.36 -3.28 20.57
CA PRO A 157 6.16 -4.39 21.07
C PRO A 157 6.30 -4.35 22.60
N LEU A 158 6.30 -5.52 23.23
CA LEU A 158 6.59 -5.63 24.65
C LEU A 158 8.09 -5.39 24.85
N GLU A 159 8.41 -4.30 25.53
CA GLU A 159 9.78 -3.93 25.92
C GLU A 159 9.91 -4.06 27.44
N GLU A 160 11.12 -4.32 27.94
CA GLU A 160 11.38 -4.22 29.37
C GLU A 160 11.16 -2.78 29.85
N SER A 161 10.51 -2.64 31.01
CA SER A 161 10.28 -1.31 31.58
C SER A 161 11.61 -0.66 31.94
N LEU A 162 11.76 0.60 31.55
CA LEU A 162 12.93 1.38 31.94
C LEU A 162 13.00 1.50 33.48
N PRO A 163 14.20 1.48 34.07
CA PRO A 163 14.36 1.67 35.50
C PRO A 163 13.87 3.07 35.90
N THR A 164 13.30 3.18 37.10
CA THR A 164 12.95 4.48 37.67
C THR A 164 14.22 5.17 38.16
N CYS A 165 14.44 6.41 37.74
CA CYS A 165 15.57 7.24 38.16
C CYS A 165 15.18 8.72 38.19
N GLN A 166 16.00 9.53 38.86
CA GLN A 166 15.87 10.97 38.95
C GLN A 166 17.02 11.70 38.25
N ARG A 167 16.80 12.96 37.92
CA ARG A 167 17.85 13.82 37.38
C ARG A 167 18.95 14.00 38.43
N GLY A 168 20.17 13.59 38.07
CA GLY A 168 21.33 13.67 38.95
C GLY A 168 21.79 12.30 39.46
N ASP A 169 20.97 11.26 39.29
CA ASP A 169 21.37 9.88 39.59
C ASP A 169 22.57 9.46 38.73
N THR A 170 23.42 8.62 39.32
CA THR A 170 24.61 8.07 38.66
C THR A 170 24.52 6.56 38.56
N PHE A 171 24.92 6.04 37.41
CA PHE A 171 24.98 4.61 37.12
C PHE A 171 26.40 4.22 36.71
N THR A 172 26.83 3.02 37.08
CA THR A 172 28.12 2.49 36.65
C THR A 172 28.04 2.04 35.19
N VAL A 173 28.97 2.50 34.37
CA VAL A 173 29.08 2.06 32.97
C VAL A 173 29.62 0.62 32.96
N SER A 174 28.84 -0.31 32.43
CA SER A 174 29.22 -1.73 32.32
C SER A 174 30.16 -1.97 31.15
N GLU A 175 29.91 -1.35 30.01
CA GLU A 175 30.67 -1.54 28.77
C GLU A 175 30.54 -0.32 27.85
N VAL A 176 31.63 0.01 27.15
CA VAL A 176 31.63 1.01 26.06
C VAL A 176 32.21 0.35 24.80
N LYS A 177 31.42 0.31 23.73
CA LYS A 177 31.79 -0.27 22.43
C LYS A 177 31.60 0.75 21.32
N MET A 178 32.54 0.79 20.38
CA MET A 178 32.39 1.51 19.11
C MET A 178 32.13 0.48 18.02
N LEU A 179 30.92 0.51 17.45
CA LEU A 179 30.53 -0.42 16.39
C LEU A 179 30.81 0.20 15.03
N GLU A 180 31.61 -0.48 14.21
CA GLU A 180 31.73 -0.17 12.79
C GLU A 180 30.59 -0.88 12.03
N LYS A 181 29.90 -0.13 11.17
CA LYS A 181 28.79 -0.62 10.34
C LYS A 181 28.87 -0.03 8.95
N GLN A 182 28.27 -0.72 7.97
CA GLN A 182 28.12 -0.25 6.60
C GLN A 182 26.64 -0.12 6.26
N THR A 183 26.29 0.89 5.45
CA THR A 183 24.94 1.01 4.90
C THR A 183 24.67 -0.10 3.88
N SER A 184 23.43 -0.55 3.81
CA SER A 184 23.00 -1.54 2.82
C SER A 184 22.31 -0.85 1.63
N PRO A 185 22.48 -1.37 0.41
CA PRO A 185 21.70 -0.90 -0.73
C PRO A 185 20.20 -1.23 -0.54
N PRO A 186 19.30 -0.49 -1.21
CA PRO A 186 17.89 -0.86 -1.24
C PRO A 186 17.68 -2.18 -1.97
N ASP A 187 16.58 -2.86 -1.64
CA ASP A 187 16.10 -4.02 -2.37
C ASP A 187 15.27 -3.59 -3.60
N TYR A 188 14.83 -4.55 -4.41
CA TYR A 188 13.83 -4.31 -5.45
C TYR A 188 12.49 -3.90 -4.85
N LEU A 189 11.71 -3.13 -5.61
CA LEU A 189 10.37 -2.68 -5.19
C LEU A 189 9.44 -3.87 -4.94
N THR A 190 8.74 -3.84 -3.82
CA THR A 190 7.56 -4.68 -3.59
C THR A 190 6.36 -4.20 -4.42
N GLU A 191 5.39 -5.08 -4.69
CA GLU A 191 4.11 -4.69 -5.30
C GLU A 191 3.44 -3.55 -4.51
N ALA A 192 3.56 -3.53 -3.18
CA ALA A 192 3.01 -2.49 -2.31
C ALA A 192 3.70 -1.12 -2.48
N GLU A 193 5.02 -1.10 -2.64
CA GLU A 193 5.78 0.13 -2.94
C GLU A 193 5.47 0.63 -4.35
N LEU A 194 5.34 -0.26 -5.34
CA LEU A 194 4.95 0.13 -6.69
C LEU A 194 3.54 0.75 -6.72
N ILE A 195 2.56 0.18 -6.00
CA ILE A 195 1.24 0.80 -5.83
C ILE A 195 1.38 2.22 -5.24
N THR A 196 2.21 2.38 -4.21
CA THR A 196 2.45 3.68 -3.57
C THR A 196 3.07 4.69 -4.54
N LEU A 197 4.01 4.27 -5.39
CA LEU A 197 4.60 5.12 -6.42
C LEU A 197 3.58 5.50 -7.50
N MET A 198 2.75 4.56 -7.95
CA MET A 198 1.69 4.84 -8.93
C MET A 198 0.67 5.84 -8.39
N GLU A 199 0.20 5.66 -7.15
CA GLU A 199 -0.67 6.61 -6.43
C GLU A 199 0.01 7.99 -6.32
N LYS A 200 1.26 8.03 -5.84
CA LYS A 200 2.03 9.28 -5.68
C LYS A 200 2.18 10.05 -6.99
N HIS A 201 2.41 9.34 -8.09
CA HIS A 201 2.60 9.95 -9.40
C HIS A 201 1.30 10.10 -10.20
N GLY A 202 0.15 9.72 -9.63
CA GLY A 202 -1.17 9.88 -10.24
C GLY A 202 -1.28 9.15 -11.58
N ILE A 203 -0.87 7.88 -11.61
CA ILE A 203 -1.05 6.98 -12.75
C ILE A 203 -1.77 5.70 -12.31
N GLY A 204 -2.57 5.13 -13.20
CA GLY A 204 -3.41 3.98 -12.86
C GLY A 204 -4.61 4.36 -11.98
N THR A 205 -5.13 5.58 -12.09
CA THR A 205 -6.32 6.03 -11.36
C THR A 205 -7.56 5.19 -11.69
N ASP A 206 -8.66 5.40 -10.95
CA ASP A 206 -9.92 4.67 -11.15
C ASP A 206 -9.75 3.13 -11.02
N ALA A 207 -9.01 2.74 -9.98
CA ALA A 207 -8.69 1.35 -9.63
C ALA A 207 -8.07 0.51 -10.78
N SER A 208 -7.32 1.15 -11.68
CA SER A 208 -6.64 0.47 -12.80
C SER A 208 -5.21 0.01 -12.48
N ILE A 209 -4.62 0.45 -11.35
CA ILE A 209 -3.31 -0.02 -10.84
C ILE A 209 -3.12 -1.55 -10.92
N PRO A 210 -4.05 -2.41 -10.43
CA PRO A 210 -3.87 -3.86 -10.48
C PRO A 210 -3.64 -4.42 -11.88
N VAL A 211 -4.34 -3.85 -12.87
CA VAL A 211 -4.28 -4.27 -14.27
C VAL A 211 -2.88 -3.97 -14.82
N HIS A 212 -2.36 -2.77 -14.57
CA HIS A 212 -1.04 -2.36 -15.07
C HIS A 212 0.10 -3.16 -14.42
N ILE A 213 0.04 -3.41 -13.11
CA ILE A 213 1.05 -4.24 -12.42
C ILE A 213 1.00 -5.68 -12.94
N ASN A 214 -0.19 -6.26 -13.09
CA ASN A 214 -0.34 -7.60 -13.63
C ASN A 214 0.15 -7.70 -15.08
N ASN A 215 -0.07 -6.68 -15.90
CA ASN A 215 0.35 -6.66 -17.31
C ASN A 215 1.88 -6.79 -17.48
N ILE A 216 2.67 -6.10 -16.65
CA ILE A 216 4.14 -6.17 -16.73
C ILE A 216 4.67 -7.52 -16.22
N CYS A 217 3.97 -8.15 -15.28
CA CYS A 217 4.27 -9.50 -14.81
C CYS A 217 3.94 -10.55 -15.88
N GLN A 218 2.74 -10.47 -16.48
CA GLN A 218 2.29 -11.40 -17.54
C GLN A 218 3.15 -11.33 -18.80
N ARG A 219 3.70 -10.15 -19.13
CA ARG A 219 4.64 -9.97 -20.24
C ARG A 219 6.08 -10.37 -19.89
N HIS A 220 6.33 -10.88 -18.68
CA HIS A 220 7.67 -11.25 -18.20
C HIS A 220 8.70 -10.11 -18.27
N TYR A 221 8.26 -8.86 -18.06
CA TYR A 221 9.20 -7.74 -17.85
C TYR A 221 9.73 -7.71 -16.42
N VAL A 222 8.98 -8.30 -15.49
CA VAL A 222 9.38 -8.51 -14.10
C VAL A 222 9.01 -9.93 -13.65
N THR A 223 9.78 -10.49 -12.72
CA THR A 223 9.42 -11.70 -11.96
C THR A 223 9.03 -11.32 -10.54
N VAL A 224 8.14 -12.11 -9.93
CA VAL A 224 7.74 -11.91 -8.53
C VAL A 224 8.55 -12.83 -7.63
N GLU A 225 9.47 -12.24 -6.89
CA GLU A 225 10.37 -12.92 -5.94
C GLU A 225 9.75 -13.02 -4.54
N THR A 226 10.42 -13.74 -3.63
CA THR A 226 10.05 -13.84 -2.20
C THR A 226 9.79 -12.46 -1.60
N GLY A 227 8.71 -12.32 -0.82
CA GLY A 227 8.29 -11.01 -0.29
C GLY A 227 7.53 -10.15 -1.31
N ARG A 228 7.08 -10.74 -2.43
CA ARG A 228 6.35 -10.06 -3.52
C ARG A 228 7.14 -8.88 -4.12
N ARG A 229 8.46 -9.06 -4.23
CA ARG A 229 9.38 -8.11 -4.86
C ARG A 229 9.35 -8.29 -6.38
N LEU A 230 9.34 -7.18 -7.11
CA LEU A 230 9.30 -7.14 -8.57
C LEU A 230 10.71 -6.97 -9.10
N LYS A 231 11.33 -8.08 -9.49
CA LYS A 231 12.68 -8.09 -10.07
C LYS A 231 12.59 -7.92 -11.59
N PRO A 232 13.17 -6.87 -12.18
CA PRO A 232 13.21 -6.71 -13.63
C PRO A 232 13.94 -7.87 -14.32
N THR A 233 13.36 -8.39 -15.41
CA THR A 233 14.04 -9.34 -16.29
C THR A 233 15.01 -8.61 -17.22
N ASN A 234 15.89 -9.35 -17.91
CA ASN A 234 16.81 -8.75 -18.87
C ASN A 234 16.06 -7.92 -19.93
N LEU A 235 14.99 -8.48 -20.49
CA LEU A 235 14.15 -7.78 -21.47
C LEU A 235 13.50 -6.52 -20.87
N GLY A 236 12.98 -6.59 -19.64
CA GLY A 236 12.40 -5.43 -18.97
C GLY A 236 13.40 -4.27 -18.79
N ILE A 237 14.64 -4.60 -18.38
CA ILE A 237 15.72 -3.62 -18.20
C ILE A 237 16.09 -2.97 -19.54
N VAL A 238 16.33 -3.79 -20.57
CA VAL A 238 16.73 -3.30 -21.91
C VAL A 238 15.66 -2.38 -22.49
N LEU A 239 14.38 -2.76 -22.41
CA LEU A 239 13.28 -1.94 -22.90
C LEU A 239 13.25 -0.57 -22.21
N VAL A 240 13.30 -0.53 -20.88
CA VAL A 240 13.25 0.73 -20.13
C VAL A 240 14.46 1.61 -20.44
N HIS A 241 15.68 1.05 -20.44
CA HIS A 241 16.89 1.81 -20.77
C HIS A 241 16.86 2.34 -22.21
N GLY A 242 16.40 1.54 -23.18
CA GLY A 242 16.27 1.94 -24.57
C GLY A 242 15.23 3.05 -24.76
N TYR A 243 14.03 2.89 -24.18
CA TYR A 243 13.01 3.94 -24.20
C TYR A 243 13.54 5.23 -23.56
N TYR A 244 14.22 5.15 -22.42
CA TYR A 244 14.74 6.32 -21.73
C TYR A 244 15.85 7.03 -22.52
N LYS A 245 16.72 6.27 -23.20
CA LYS A 245 17.79 6.81 -24.05
C LYS A 245 17.23 7.57 -25.25
N ILE A 246 16.12 7.09 -25.82
CA ILE A 246 15.44 7.74 -26.95
C ILE A 246 14.63 8.94 -26.46
N ASP A 247 13.70 8.73 -25.52
CA ASP A 247 12.81 9.76 -24.99
C ASP A 247 12.39 9.41 -23.55
N ALA A 248 12.97 10.11 -22.57
CA ALA A 248 12.69 9.90 -21.16
C ALA A 248 11.20 10.03 -20.80
N GLU A 249 10.41 10.82 -21.54
CA GLU A 249 8.98 10.98 -21.28
C GLU A 249 8.15 9.73 -21.61
N LEU A 250 8.72 8.74 -22.31
CA LEU A 250 8.10 7.43 -22.54
C LEU A 250 8.17 6.52 -21.29
N VAL A 251 9.09 6.80 -20.37
CA VAL A 251 9.29 6.02 -19.13
C VAL A 251 8.79 6.79 -17.91
N LEU A 252 9.05 8.11 -17.86
CA LEU A 252 8.61 8.95 -16.75
C LEU A 252 7.08 9.03 -16.70
N PRO A 253 6.45 9.01 -15.50
CA PRO A 253 5.00 8.97 -15.36
C PRO A 253 4.31 10.29 -15.74
N THR A 254 5.07 11.34 -16.04
CA THR A 254 4.60 12.73 -16.22
C THR A 254 3.52 12.86 -17.29
N ILE A 255 3.79 12.37 -18.51
CA ILE A 255 2.83 12.45 -19.62
C ILE A 255 1.58 11.63 -19.30
N ARG A 256 1.75 10.43 -18.76
CA ARG A 256 0.64 9.54 -18.39
C ARG A 256 -0.27 10.19 -17.34
N SER A 257 0.31 10.79 -16.30
CA SER A 257 -0.43 11.48 -15.25
C SER A 257 -1.23 12.67 -15.81
N ALA A 258 -0.64 13.44 -16.73
CA ALA A 258 -1.34 14.55 -17.37
C ALA A 258 -2.54 14.06 -18.20
N VAL A 259 -2.38 12.96 -18.95
CA VAL A 259 -3.48 12.36 -19.71
C VAL A 259 -4.60 11.86 -18.79
N GLU A 260 -4.29 11.15 -17.71
CA GLU A 260 -5.30 10.67 -16.76
C GLU A 260 -6.06 11.82 -16.08
N LYS A 261 -5.38 12.92 -15.75
CA LYS A 261 -6.04 14.15 -15.26
C LYS A 261 -6.99 14.75 -16.29
N GLN A 262 -6.61 14.79 -17.58
CA GLN A 262 -7.49 15.27 -18.65
C GLN A 262 -8.72 14.37 -18.82
N LEU A 263 -8.55 13.04 -18.72
CA LEU A 263 -9.67 12.10 -18.75
C LEU A 263 -10.64 12.33 -17.58
N ASN A 264 -10.13 12.60 -16.37
CA ASN A 264 -10.98 12.97 -15.24
C ASN A 264 -11.72 14.29 -15.47
N LEU A 265 -11.09 15.29 -16.11
CA LEU A 265 -11.78 16.53 -16.48
C LEU A 265 -12.90 16.28 -17.49
N ILE A 266 -12.75 15.34 -18.43
CA ILE A 266 -13.84 14.93 -19.33
C ILE A 266 -14.99 14.31 -18.54
N ALA A 267 -14.70 13.40 -17.59
CA ALA A 267 -15.71 12.76 -16.74
C ALA A 267 -16.52 13.78 -15.92
N GLN A 268 -15.90 14.90 -15.54
CA GLN A 268 -16.54 16.01 -14.82
C GLN A 268 -17.24 17.03 -15.74
N GLY A 269 -17.19 16.85 -17.07
CA GLY A 269 -17.72 17.83 -18.03
C GLY A 269 -16.90 19.12 -18.13
N LYS A 270 -15.64 19.12 -17.69
CA LYS A 270 -14.73 20.27 -17.65
C LYS A 270 -13.70 20.30 -18.78
N ALA A 271 -13.66 19.28 -19.64
CA ALA A 271 -12.81 19.22 -20.82
C ALA A 271 -13.57 18.56 -21.99
N ASP A 272 -13.28 19.00 -23.22
CA ASP A 272 -13.89 18.43 -24.43
C ASP A 272 -13.21 17.12 -24.84
N TYR A 273 -14.04 16.11 -25.11
CA TYR A 273 -13.59 14.76 -25.49
C TYR A 273 -12.72 14.78 -26.76
N ARG A 274 -13.15 15.47 -27.81
CA ARG A 274 -12.46 15.45 -29.11
C ARG A 274 -11.14 16.21 -29.03
N GLN A 275 -11.10 17.31 -28.29
CA GLN A 275 -9.91 18.11 -28.07
C GLN A 275 -8.83 17.32 -27.33
N VAL A 276 -9.19 16.66 -26.22
CA VAL A 276 -8.23 15.83 -25.46
C VAL A 276 -7.71 14.68 -26.31
N LEU A 277 -8.60 14.01 -27.06
CA LEU A 277 -8.22 12.92 -27.94
C LEU A 277 -7.24 13.38 -29.03
N GLY A 278 -7.59 14.44 -29.76
CA GLY A 278 -6.76 14.98 -30.83
C GLY A 278 -5.39 15.43 -30.33
N HIS A 279 -5.36 16.21 -29.24
CA HIS A 279 -4.11 16.67 -28.64
C HIS A 279 -3.21 15.51 -28.20
N THR A 280 -3.77 14.51 -27.52
CA THR A 280 -3.00 13.35 -27.03
C THR A 280 -2.45 12.53 -28.19
N LEU A 281 -3.26 12.26 -29.22
CA LEU A 281 -2.83 11.53 -30.41
C LEU A 281 -1.74 12.28 -31.18
N ASP A 282 -1.84 13.61 -31.31
CA ASP A 282 -0.82 14.41 -31.99
C ASP A 282 0.53 14.38 -31.25
N VAL A 283 0.50 14.44 -29.91
CA VAL A 283 1.71 14.31 -29.08
C VAL A 283 2.36 12.94 -29.28
N PHE A 284 1.60 11.85 -29.16
CA PHE A 284 2.15 10.51 -29.29
C PHE A 284 2.53 10.17 -30.74
N LYS A 285 1.86 10.73 -31.75
CA LYS A 285 2.26 10.58 -33.16
C LYS A 285 3.63 11.20 -33.42
N ARG A 286 3.89 12.40 -32.91
CA ARG A 286 5.21 13.04 -33.02
C ARG A 286 6.29 12.25 -32.30
N LYS A 287 6.01 11.81 -31.07
CA LYS A 287 6.92 10.93 -30.31
C LYS A 287 7.19 9.62 -31.04
N PHE A 288 6.18 9.03 -31.68
CA PHE A 288 6.34 7.80 -32.46
C PHE A 288 7.25 7.99 -33.67
N HIS A 289 7.07 9.06 -34.46
CA HIS A 289 7.98 9.35 -35.57
C HIS A 289 9.42 9.55 -35.08
N TYR A 290 9.61 10.34 -34.02
CA TYR A 290 10.92 10.54 -33.42
C TYR A 290 11.55 9.24 -32.87
N PHE A 291 10.72 8.38 -32.26
CA PHE A 291 11.15 7.08 -31.74
C PHE A 291 11.67 6.17 -32.86
N VAL A 292 10.97 6.13 -34.00
CA VAL A 292 11.39 5.35 -35.17
C VAL A 292 12.68 5.90 -35.77
N ASP A 293 12.80 7.21 -35.91
CA ASP A 293 14.02 7.85 -36.42
C ASP A 293 15.23 7.61 -35.49
N SER A 294 14.97 7.39 -34.19
CA SER A 294 15.98 7.18 -33.15
C SER A 294 16.09 5.71 -32.68
N ILE A 295 15.55 4.76 -33.45
CA ILE A 295 15.42 3.35 -33.04
C ILE A 295 16.76 2.68 -32.70
N ALA A 296 17.86 3.17 -33.28
CA ALA A 296 19.22 2.72 -33.00
C ALA A 296 19.54 2.69 -31.49
N GLY A 297 18.98 3.64 -30.70
CA GLY A 297 19.18 3.66 -29.25
C GLY A 297 18.62 2.44 -28.52
N MET A 298 17.59 1.79 -29.06
CA MET A 298 17.05 0.52 -28.58
C MET A 298 17.84 -0.68 -29.14
N ASP A 299 18.12 -0.67 -30.44
CA ASP A 299 18.78 -1.77 -31.14
C ASP A 299 20.16 -2.09 -30.57
N GLU A 300 20.96 -1.07 -30.24
CA GLU A 300 22.28 -1.25 -29.61
C GLU A 300 22.21 -2.07 -28.31
N LEU A 301 21.21 -1.81 -27.47
CA LEU A 301 21.05 -2.51 -26.20
C LEU A 301 20.50 -3.94 -26.40
N MET A 302 19.61 -4.11 -27.38
CA MET A 302 19.07 -5.42 -27.75
C MET A 302 20.18 -6.33 -28.32
N GLU A 303 21.02 -5.81 -29.21
CA GLU A 303 22.11 -6.57 -29.82
C GLU A 303 23.10 -7.09 -28.77
N VAL A 304 23.52 -6.23 -27.85
CA VAL A 304 24.45 -6.61 -26.76
C VAL A 304 23.83 -7.67 -25.84
N SER A 305 22.54 -7.56 -25.55
CA SER A 305 21.88 -8.39 -24.53
C SER A 305 21.39 -9.74 -25.04
N PHE A 306 21.19 -9.89 -26.35
CA PHE A 306 20.53 -11.06 -26.95
C PHE A 306 21.31 -11.71 -28.11
N SER A 307 22.54 -11.26 -28.43
CA SER A 307 23.37 -11.92 -29.42
C SER A 307 23.95 -13.27 -28.92
N PRO A 308 24.08 -14.30 -29.79
CA PRO A 308 24.61 -15.62 -29.41
C PRO A 308 26.05 -15.61 -28.85
N LEU A 309 26.85 -14.59 -29.19
CA LEU A 309 28.22 -14.40 -28.70
C LEU A 309 28.29 -14.05 -27.20
N ALA A 310 27.18 -13.66 -26.57
CA ALA A 310 27.10 -13.44 -25.13
C ALA A 310 26.88 -14.75 -24.34
N ALA A 311 26.66 -15.88 -25.03
CA ALA A 311 26.41 -17.19 -24.41
C ALA A 311 27.66 -18.09 -24.32
N THR A 312 28.86 -17.56 -24.59
CA THR A 312 30.16 -18.24 -24.42
C THR A 312 30.95 -17.71 -23.25
#